data_AF-A0ABD5WMP8-F1
#
_entry.id   AF-A0ABD5WMP8-F1
#
_cell.length_a   1.000
_cell.length_b   1.000
_cell.length_c   1.000
_cell.angle_alpha   90.00
_cell.angle_beta   90.00
_cell.angle_gamma   90.00
#
_symmetry.space_group_name_H-M   'P 1'
#
loop_
_entity.id
_entity.type
_entity.pdbx_description
1 polymer ?
#
loop_
_entity_poly.entity_id
_entity_poly.type
_entity_poly.pdbx_seq_one_letter_code
_entity_poly.pdbx_strand_id
1 'polypeptide(L)'
;MEVPASGEYKLGYYNDASNIESGDTRNGSPHIFNLGKQYVGTDPVDIGVVTLPRAYPVDLRVLKPSGEPLMGARTDYRHSGWGASGRLLALNTEGYTVIDGATHTGLEFAEHVTAEVKPPAGDEYDDGTYKHTVTVDRPTELTVTIGADGAKWQVERGERGTTETTTDSGTTATTTRERTTRETTSRRTTPPGTAQTTREVPVNATTRRGTREGNESSAKSERGFFSNGTGTSDLEMLNDPFVLTVGGFVLSAAGIAHQLVRGY
;
A
#
# COMPACT_ATOMS: atom_id res chain seq x y z
N MET A 1 -1.65 -22.34 -3.23
CA MET A 1 -1.99 -21.87 -1.87
C MET A 1 -3.47 -21.54 -1.91
N GLU A 2 -4.26 -22.18 -1.05
CA GLU A 2 -5.71 -21.95 -1.00
C GLU A 2 -5.97 -20.86 0.03
N VAL A 3 -6.77 -19.86 -0.34
CA VAL A 3 -7.20 -18.81 0.58
C VAL A 3 -8.32 -19.41 1.44
N PRO A 4 -8.21 -19.43 2.78
CA PRO A 4 -9.28 -19.95 3.63
C PRO A 4 -10.62 -19.29 3.30
N ALA A 5 -11.73 -20.00 3.49
CA ALA A 5 -13.06 -19.44 3.25
C ALA A 5 -13.46 -18.38 4.29
N SER A 6 -12.91 -18.48 5.51
CA SER A 6 -13.19 -17.57 6.61
C SER A 6 -11.91 -17.24 7.39
N GLY A 7 -11.81 -16.02 7.90
CA GLY A 7 -10.65 -15.57 8.68
C GLY A 7 -10.53 -14.05 8.75
N GLU A 8 -9.43 -13.60 9.34
CA GLU A 8 -9.02 -12.20 9.32
C GLU A 8 -8.13 -11.94 8.10
N TYR A 9 -8.53 -10.99 7.26
CA TYR A 9 -7.79 -10.58 6.06
C TYR A 9 -7.33 -9.13 6.22
N LYS A 10 -6.12 -8.83 5.76
CA LYS A 10 -5.67 -7.45 5.58
C LYS A 10 -5.97 -7.01 4.17
N LEU A 11 -6.65 -5.88 4.02
CA LEU A 11 -7.01 -5.33 2.72
C LEU A 11 -6.05 -4.20 2.35
N GLY A 12 -5.46 -4.31 1.17
CA GLY A 12 -4.61 -3.27 0.58
C GLY A 12 -5.28 -2.70 -0.66
N TYR A 13 -5.16 -1.38 -0.82
CA TYR A 13 -5.50 -0.66 -2.03
C TYR A 13 -4.22 -0.32 -2.81
N TYR A 14 -4.27 -0.49 -4.12
CA TYR A 14 -3.26 -0.04 -5.07
C TYR A 14 -3.94 0.82 -6.13
N ASN A 15 -3.38 1.98 -6.47
CA ASN A 15 -3.99 2.96 -7.40
C ASN A 15 -3.92 2.56 -8.88
N ASP A 16 -3.83 1.27 -9.18
CA ASP A 16 -3.74 0.73 -10.53
C ASP A 16 -4.19 -0.74 -10.54
N ALA A 17 -4.29 -1.34 -11.73
CA ALA A 17 -4.82 -2.67 -11.99
C ALA A 17 -4.09 -3.79 -11.24
N SER A 18 -2.87 -3.55 -10.74
CA SER A 18 -2.14 -4.53 -9.95
C SER A 18 -1.11 -3.92 -9.00
N ASN A 19 -0.63 -4.72 -8.05
CA ASN A 19 0.50 -4.35 -7.18
C ASN A 19 1.87 -4.37 -7.88
N ILE A 20 1.90 -4.80 -9.16
CA ILE A 20 3.12 -4.89 -9.99
C ILE A 20 3.18 -3.83 -11.09
N GLU A 21 2.10 -3.07 -11.27
CA GLU A 21 1.99 -1.95 -12.19
C GLU A 21 1.46 -0.82 -11.32
N SER A 22 2.35 -0.06 -10.68
CA SER A 22 1.91 1.16 -10.00
C SER A 22 1.88 2.24 -11.06
N GLY A 23 0.69 2.59 -11.54
CA GLY A 23 0.51 3.65 -12.53
C GLY A 23 1.12 4.96 -12.05
N ASP A 24 1.63 5.75 -12.98
CA ASP A 24 2.28 7.02 -12.70
C ASP A 24 1.28 8.19 -12.52
N THR A 25 -0.01 7.90 -12.42
CA THR A 25 -1.02 8.96 -12.37
C THR A 25 -1.06 9.60 -10.98
N ARG A 26 -0.74 10.90 -10.92
CA ARG A 26 -0.98 11.74 -9.74
C ARG A 26 -2.40 12.28 -9.77
N ASN A 27 -3.25 11.80 -8.88
CA ASN A 27 -4.66 12.18 -8.79
C ASN A 27 -5.09 12.52 -7.36
N GLY A 28 -4.15 12.65 -6.42
CA GLY A 28 -4.43 12.91 -5.02
C GLY A 28 -4.98 11.69 -4.26
N SER A 29 -4.97 10.50 -4.88
CA SER A 29 -5.25 9.22 -4.23
C SER A 29 -3.93 8.52 -3.87
N PRO A 30 -3.84 7.85 -2.71
CA PRO A 30 -2.61 7.16 -2.34
C PRO A 30 -2.31 6.04 -3.34
N HIS A 31 -1.05 5.91 -3.77
CA HIS A 31 -0.62 4.79 -4.62
C HIS A 31 -0.80 3.46 -3.90
N ILE A 32 -0.60 3.45 -2.58
CA ILE A 32 -0.75 2.28 -1.71
C ILE A 32 -1.43 2.73 -0.43
N PHE A 33 -2.47 2.00 -0.01
CA PHE A 33 -3.14 2.28 1.25
C PHE A 33 -3.58 1.00 1.94
N ASN A 34 -3.45 0.96 3.27
CA ASN A 34 -3.90 -0.18 4.06
C ASN A 34 -5.30 0.12 4.60
N LEU A 35 -6.29 -0.64 4.17
CA LEU A 35 -7.69 -0.51 4.60
C LEU A 35 -7.97 -1.21 5.94
N GLY A 36 -6.92 -1.75 6.56
CA GLY A 36 -7.01 -2.43 7.84
C GLY A 36 -7.37 -3.89 7.70
N LYS A 37 -7.90 -4.45 8.78
CA LYS A 37 -8.27 -5.86 8.90
C LYS A 37 -9.78 -6.00 8.77
N GLN A 38 -10.21 -6.99 8.01
CA GLN A 38 -11.61 -7.38 7.88
C GLN A 38 -11.77 -8.85 8.21
N TYR A 39 -12.81 -9.16 8.98
CA TYR A 39 -13.18 -10.54 9.27
C TYR A 39 -14.19 -11.01 8.23
N VAL A 40 -13.87 -12.08 7.52
CA VAL A 40 -14.77 -12.74 6.57
C VAL A 40 -15.21 -14.06 7.21
N GLY A 41 -16.53 -14.23 7.35
CA GLY A 41 -17.13 -15.47 7.84
C GLY A 41 -17.30 -16.47 6.71
N THR A 42 -18.32 -17.33 6.80
CA THR A 42 -18.71 -18.22 5.69
C THR A 42 -19.55 -17.50 4.64
N ASP A 43 -20.17 -16.39 5.00
CA ASP A 43 -21.01 -15.59 4.12
C ASP A 43 -20.19 -14.43 3.50
N PRO A 44 -20.51 -14.01 2.25
CA PRO A 44 -19.91 -12.83 1.65
C PRO A 44 -20.07 -11.61 2.55
N VAL A 45 -19.00 -10.84 2.71
CA VAL A 45 -18.99 -9.59 3.48
C VAL A 45 -18.93 -8.43 2.50
N ASP A 46 -19.96 -7.59 2.54
CA ASP A 46 -19.94 -6.27 1.92
C ASP A 46 -19.18 -5.31 2.85
N ILE A 47 -18.07 -4.75 2.36
CA ILE A 47 -17.25 -3.79 3.11
C ILE A 47 -17.75 -2.34 2.94
N GLY A 48 -18.79 -2.15 2.13
CA GLY A 48 -19.40 -0.86 1.85
C GLY A 48 -18.52 0.06 1.00
N VAL A 49 -18.85 1.36 1.07
CA VAL A 49 -18.07 2.41 0.42
C VAL A 49 -16.88 2.76 1.30
N VAL A 50 -15.69 2.65 0.71
CA VAL A 50 -14.42 3.01 1.35
C VAL A 50 -13.93 4.33 0.80
N THR A 51 -13.81 5.34 1.66
CA THR A 51 -13.22 6.63 1.29
C THR A 51 -11.72 6.60 1.59
N LEU A 52 -10.90 6.86 0.57
CA LEU A 52 -9.46 7.00 0.75
C LEU A 52 -9.11 8.42 1.25
N PRO A 53 -8.07 8.56 2.08
CA PRO A 53 -7.59 9.88 2.45
C PRO A 53 -6.97 10.59 1.26
N ARG A 54 -6.92 11.93 1.33
CA ARG A 54 -6.16 12.72 0.36
C ARG A 54 -4.67 12.37 0.49
N ALA A 55 -4.04 12.12 -0.65
CA ALA A 55 -2.61 11.86 -0.73
C ALA A 55 -1.83 13.09 -1.22
N TYR A 56 -0.54 13.08 -0.92
CA TYR A 56 0.43 14.10 -1.32
C TYR A 56 1.69 13.44 -1.87
N PRO A 57 2.42 14.11 -2.78
CA PRO A 57 3.66 13.59 -3.32
C PRO A 57 4.73 13.45 -2.23
N VAL A 58 5.43 12.32 -2.27
CA VAL A 58 6.59 12.02 -1.44
C VAL A 58 7.77 11.70 -2.34
N ASP A 59 8.68 12.66 -2.45
CA ASP A 59 9.90 12.53 -3.24
C ASP A 59 11.02 11.95 -2.36
N LEU A 60 11.79 11.00 -2.87
CA LEU A 60 12.95 10.42 -2.18
C LEU A 60 14.20 10.60 -3.03
N ARG A 61 15.15 11.38 -2.53
CA ARG A 61 16.46 11.62 -3.13
C ARG A 61 17.54 10.86 -2.39
N VAL A 62 18.40 10.14 -3.13
CA VAL A 62 19.48 9.32 -2.56
C VAL A 62 20.83 9.84 -3.03
N LEU A 63 21.65 10.28 -2.08
CA LEU A 63 22.93 10.94 -2.33
C LEU A 63 24.09 10.23 -1.61
N LYS A 64 25.28 10.44 -2.14
CA LYS A 64 26.57 10.19 -1.49
C LYS A 64 26.95 11.37 -0.57
N PRO A 65 27.95 11.22 0.32
CA PRO A 65 28.42 12.34 1.15
C PRO A 65 29.02 13.50 0.33
N SER A 66 29.45 13.24 -0.91
CA SER A 66 29.90 14.28 -1.86
C SER A 66 28.76 15.15 -2.40
N GLY A 67 27.49 14.79 -2.17
CA GLY A 67 26.32 15.42 -2.75
C GLY A 67 25.93 14.88 -4.13
N GLU A 68 26.70 13.94 -4.69
CA GLU A 68 26.35 13.26 -5.94
C GLU A 68 25.24 12.21 -5.73
N PRO A 69 24.39 11.95 -6.74
CA PRO A 69 23.45 10.84 -6.72
C PRO A 69 24.12 9.48 -6.47
N LEU A 70 23.55 8.68 -5.56
CA LEU A 70 24.00 7.31 -5.32
C LEU A 70 23.35 6.36 -6.34
N MET A 71 23.84 6.40 -7.58
CA MET A 71 23.32 5.55 -8.66
C MET A 71 23.48 4.06 -8.33
N GLY A 72 22.45 3.27 -8.64
CA GLY A 72 22.40 1.83 -8.36
C GLY A 72 21.84 1.47 -6.99
N ALA A 73 21.57 2.44 -6.12
CA ALA A 73 20.75 2.20 -4.94
C ALA A 73 19.32 1.80 -5.34
N ARG A 74 18.71 0.92 -4.54
CA ARG A 74 17.33 0.48 -4.72
C ARG A 74 16.45 1.16 -3.69
N THR A 75 15.32 1.69 -4.13
CA THR A 75 14.36 2.37 -3.27
C THR A 75 13.04 1.62 -3.21
N ASP A 76 12.34 1.78 -2.10
CA ASP A 76 11.00 1.25 -1.88
C ASP A 76 10.24 2.21 -0.93
N TYR A 77 8.92 2.14 -0.96
CA TYR A 77 8.05 2.84 -0.05
C TYR A 77 7.05 1.85 0.54
N ARG A 78 6.88 1.89 1.86
CA ARG A 78 5.94 1.05 2.59
C ARG A 78 4.85 1.85 3.27
N HIS A 79 3.61 1.41 3.14
CA HIS A 79 2.51 1.85 3.98
C HIS A 79 1.99 0.67 4.82
N SER A 80 2.20 0.71 6.13
CA SER A 80 1.80 -0.37 7.05
C SER A 80 2.29 -1.78 6.63
N GLY A 81 3.49 -1.86 6.05
CA GLY A 81 4.11 -3.11 5.57
C GLY A 81 3.74 -3.51 4.13
N TRP A 82 2.78 -2.84 3.50
CA TRP A 82 2.50 -2.97 2.06
C TRP A 82 3.47 -2.10 1.29
N GLY A 83 4.07 -2.61 0.21
CA GLY A 83 5.11 -1.88 -0.53
C GLY A 83 4.79 -1.67 -2.00
N ALA A 84 5.40 -0.63 -2.55
CA ALA A 84 5.50 -0.44 -4.00
C ALA A 84 6.55 -1.43 -4.45
N SER A 85 6.22 -2.35 -5.36
CA SER A 85 7.20 -3.33 -5.84
C SER A 85 8.47 -2.60 -6.30
N GLY A 86 9.57 -2.70 -5.54
CA GLY A 86 10.82 -1.97 -5.82
C GLY A 86 11.49 -2.30 -7.16
N ARG A 87 10.87 -3.17 -7.98
CA ARG A 87 11.26 -3.40 -9.38
C ARG A 87 10.85 -2.28 -10.33
N LEU A 88 9.81 -1.51 -9.98
CA LEU A 88 9.30 -0.41 -10.80
C LEU A 88 9.95 0.93 -10.46
N LEU A 89 10.71 0.97 -9.37
CA LEU A 89 11.32 2.19 -8.87
C LEU A 89 12.78 2.23 -9.29
N ALA A 90 13.17 3.35 -9.88
CA ALA A 90 14.55 3.65 -10.25
C ALA A 90 14.95 5.02 -9.74
N LEU A 91 16.26 5.30 -9.70
CA LEU A 91 16.75 6.64 -9.48
C LEU A 91 16.97 7.33 -10.83
N ASN A 92 16.50 8.57 -10.97
CA ASN A 92 16.87 9.43 -12.08
C ASN A 92 18.30 9.99 -11.91
N THR A 93 18.76 10.77 -12.88
CA THR A 93 20.12 11.35 -12.88
C THR A 93 20.39 12.35 -11.77
N GLU A 94 19.35 12.81 -11.06
CA GLU A 94 19.46 13.72 -9.91
C GLU A 94 19.37 12.98 -8.56
N GLY A 95 19.20 11.65 -8.60
CA GLY A 95 19.09 10.78 -7.44
C GLY A 95 17.67 10.67 -6.88
N TYR A 96 16.65 11.22 -7.55
CA TYR A 96 15.26 11.07 -7.12
C TYR A 96 14.68 9.74 -7.59
N THR A 97 13.88 9.13 -6.72
CA THR A 97 13.07 7.97 -7.07
C THR A 97 12.02 8.36 -8.10
N VAL A 98 11.89 7.55 -9.14
CA VAL A 98 10.90 7.67 -10.21
C VAL A 98 10.27 6.30 -10.45
N ILE A 99 8.99 6.28 -10.83
CA ILE A 99 8.36 5.11 -11.43
C ILE A 99 8.88 4.99 -12.87
N ASP A 100 9.21 3.79 -13.33
CA ASP A 100 9.65 3.58 -14.71
C ASP A 100 8.60 4.10 -15.72
N GLY A 101 9.06 4.92 -16.67
CA GLY A 101 8.19 5.60 -17.64
C GLY A 101 7.51 6.89 -17.15
N ALA A 102 7.55 7.21 -15.84
CA ALA A 102 6.94 8.43 -15.32
C ALA A 102 7.73 9.70 -15.66
N THR A 103 7.03 10.80 -15.90
CA THR A 103 7.64 12.12 -16.14
C THR A 103 7.83 12.94 -14.86
N HIS A 104 7.58 12.35 -13.69
CA HIS A 104 7.66 13.00 -12.38
C HIS A 104 8.34 12.08 -11.36
N THR A 105 8.74 12.65 -10.23
CA THR A 105 9.45 11.95 -9.15
C THR A 105 8.49 11.45 -8.07
N GLY A 106 8.94 10.53 -7.22
CA GLY A 106 8.17 10.13 -6.04
C GLY A 106 6.83 9.47 -6.34
N LEU A 107 6.04 9.29 -5.28
CA LEU A 107 4.72 8.66 -5.32
C LEU A 107 3.77 9.41 -4.37
N GLU A 108 2.46 9.28 -4.57
CA GLU A 108 1.47 9.89 -3.68
C GLU A 108 1.14 8.95 -2.50
N PHE A 109 1.29 9.45 -1.28
CA PHE A 109 0.94 8.72 -0.05
C PHE A 109 0.08 9.58 0.87
N ALA A 110 -0.56 8.90 1.82
CA ALA A 110 -1.25 9.52 2.94
C ALA A 110 -0.76 8.89 4.24
N GLU A 111 -0.96 9.60 5.35
CA GLU A 111 -0.64 9.11 6.70
C GLU A 111 0.84 8.74 6.86
N HIS A 112 1.17 7.54 7.34
CA HIS A 112 2.54 7.16 7.65
C HIS A 112 3.13 6.32 6.52
N VAL A 113 4.19 6.83 5.91
CA VAL A 113 4.97 6.10 4.89
C VAL A 113 6.39 5.86 5.40
N THR A 114 6.91 4.66 5.17
CA THR A 114 8.31 4.32 5.39
C THR A 114 9.04 4.30 4.05
N ALA A 115 9.99 5.20 3.85
CA ALA A 115 10.95 5.13 2.76
C ALA A 115 12.04 4.10 3.11
N GLU A 116 12.39 3.23 2.16
CA GLU A 116 13.46 2.24 2.31
C GLU A 116 14.51 2.47 1.22
N VAL A 117 15.79 2.43 1.60
CA VAL A 117 16.91 2.49 0.65
C VAL A 117 17.91 1.40 0.93
N LYS A 118 18.24 0.62 -0.10
CA LYS A 118 19.35 -0.34 -0.09
C LYS A 118 20.47 0.19 -1.00
N PRO A 119 21.68 0.48 -0.48
CA PRO A 119 22.80 0.89 -1.30
C PRO A 119 23.19 -0.23 -2.29
N PRO A 120 23.92 0.11 -3.38
CA PRO A 120 24.48 -0.92 -4.25
C PRO A 120 25.41 -1.85 -3.46
N ALA A 121 25.44 -3.13 -3.84
CA ALA A 121 26.32 -4.10 -3.19
C ALA A 121 27.80 -3.75 -3.43
N GLY A 122 28.62 -3.83 -2.38
CA GLY A 122 30.05 -3.56 -2.43
C GLY A 122 30.63 -3.35 -1.02
N ASP A 123 31.94 -3.11 -0.94
CA ASP A 123 32.64 -2.88 0.33
C ASP A 123 32.51 -1.43 0.86
N GLU A 124 31.91 -0.53 0.06
CA GLU A 124 31.81 0.90 0.40
C GLU A 124 30.70 1.19 1.43
N TYR A 125 29.65 0.37 1.47
CA TYR A 125 28.46 0.58 2.28
C TYR A 125 28.10 -0.69 3.04
N ASP A 126 27.46 -0.55 4.19
CA ASP A 126 26.90 -1.69 4.91
C ASP A 126 25.84 -2.41 4.04
N ASP A 127 25.87 -3.75 4.02
CA ASP A 127 24.81 -4.54 3.40
C ASP A 127 23.55 -4.50 4.28
N GLY A 128 22.76 -3.45 4.08
CA GLY A 128 21.57 -3.16 4.86
C GLY A 128 20.47 -2.49 4.06
N THR A 129 19.33 -2.30 4.70
CA THR A 129 18.25 -1.45 4.19
C THR A 129 17.99 -0.38 5.22
N TYR A 130 18.29 0.86 4.86
CA TYR A 130 18.00 2.03 5.67
C TYR A 130 16.53 2.39 5.53
N LYS A 131 15.89 2.73 6.65
CA LYS A 131 14.46 3.02 6.68
C LYS A 131 14.21 4.33 7.43
N HIS A 132 13.26 5.10 6.95
CA HIS A 132 12.79 6.29 7.63
C HIS A 132 11.29 6.47 7.44
N THR A 133 10.57 6.73 8.53
CA THR A 133 9.11 6.86 8.51
C THR A 133 8.73 8.32 8.69
N VAL A 134 7.86 8.82 7.82
CA VAL A 134 7.33 10.18 7.87
C VAL A 134 5.81 10.19 7.84
N THR A 135 5.23 11.23 8.42
CA THR A 135 3.81 11.54 8.31
C THR A 135 3.60 12.46 7.11
N VAL A 136 2.69 12.08 6.21
CA VAL A 136 2.38 12.73 4.95
C VAL A 136 1.02 13.40 5.07
N ASP A 137 1.05 14.71 5.34
CA ASP A 137 -0.12 15.59 5.38
C ASP A 137 -0.02 16.76 4.38
N ARG A 138 1.09 16.82 3.63
CA ARG A 138 1.45 17.81 2.61
C ARG A 138 2.59 17.26 1.74
N PRO A 139 2.97 17.92 0.63
CA PRO A 139 4.14 17.54 -0.16
C PRO A 139 5.39 17.39 0.71
N THR A 140 6.11 16.28 0.55
CA THR A 140 7.26 15.91 1.38
C THR A 140 8.42 15.47 0.51
N GLU A 141 9.60 16.03 0.74
CA GLU A 141 10.85 15.60 0.14
C GLU A 141 11.76 14.99 1.21
N LEU A 142 12.18 13.75 0.98
CA LEU A 142 13.17 13.03 1.77
C LEU A 142 14.48 13.05 1.01
N THR A 143 15.53 13.56 1.63
CA THR A 143 16.90 13.36 1.15
C THR A 143 17.63 12.43 2.11
N VAL A 144 18.15 11.32 1.58
CA VAL A 144 19.04 10.43 2.33
C VAL A 144 20.45 10.51 1.78
N THR A 145 21.40 10.79 2.66
CA THR A 145 22.83 10.73 2.35
C THR A 145 23.42 9.46 2.98
N ILE A 146 23.92 8.54 2.15
CA ILE A 146 24.50 7.27 2.59
C ILE A 146 26.02 7.34 2.47
N GLY A 147 26.72 7.11 3.56
CA GLY A 147 28.18 6.99 3.59
C GLY A 147 28.63 5.77 4.40
N ALA A 148 29.94 5.66 4.63
CA ALA A 148 30.52 4.57 5.41
C ALA A 148 29.97 4.46 6.85
N ASP A 149 29.53 5.60 7.43
CA ASP A 149 28.97 5.66 8.78
C ASP A 149 27.44 5.41 8.83
N GLY A 150 26.83 5.03 7.70
CA GLY A 150 25.39 4.80 7.59
C GLY A 150 24.62 5.90 6.86
N ALA A 151 23.33 6.05 7.18
CA ALA A 151 22.40 6.94 6.47
C ALA A 151 21.99 8.16 7.32
N LYS A 152 22.04 9.35 6.71
CA LYS A 152 21.53 10.60 7.28
C LYS A 152 20.32 11.07 6.50
N TRP A 153 19.22 11.34 7.20
CA TRP A 153 17.94 11.71 6.61
C TRP A 153 17.67 13.19 6.84
N GLN A 154 17.25 13.87 5.78
CA GLN A 154 16.72 15.22 5.82
C GLN A 154 15.30 15.17 5.25
N VAL A 155 14.36 15.75 5.99
CA VAL A 155 12.96 15.81 5.60
C VAL A 155 12.59 17.27 5.41
N GLU A 156 12.11 17.60 4.22
CA GLU A 156 11.57 18.90 3.88
C GLU A 156 10.08 18.75 3.61
N ARG A 157 9.26 19.55 4.30
CA ARG A 157 7.80 19.52 4.16
C ARG A 157 7.27 20.87 3.73
N GLY A 158 6.35 20.84 2.78
CA GLY A 158 5.64 22.00 2.28
C GLY A 158 5.72 22.15 0.76
N GLU A 159 4.91 23.05 0.23
CA GLU A 159 5.04 23.49 -1.15
C GLU A 159 6.34 24.28 -1.33
N ARG A 160 6.93 24.20 -2.52
CA ARG A 160 8.18 24.87 -2.89
C ARG A 160 8.08 26.38 -2.56
N GLY A 161 8.63 26.81 -1.42
CA GLY A 161 8.54 28.19 -0.91
C GLY A 161 8.19 28.34 0.58
N THR A 162 7.64 27.32 1.23
CA THR A 162 7.42 27.25 2.68
C THR A 162 7.98 25.95 3.21
N THR A 163 9.23 25.95 3.65
CA THR A 163 9.95 24.71 3.98
C THR A 163 10.11 24.56 5.50
N GLU A 164 9.59 23.47 6.05
CA GLU A 164 10.03 22.96 7.35
C GLU A 164 11.10 21.89 7.12
N THR A 165 12.31 22.09 7.64
CA THR A 165 13.42 21.12 7.54
C THR A 165 13.64 20.43 8.87
N THR A 166 13.69 19.10 8.86
CA THR A 166 14.12 18.27 10.00
C THR A 166 15.25 17.37 9.57
N THR A 167 16.30 17.29 10.37
CA THR A 167 17.44 16.37 10.14
C THR A 167 17.42 15.28 11.20
N ASP A 168 17.42 14.02 10.77
CA ASP A 168 17.52 12.85 11.62
C ASP A 168 18.71 11.99 11.20
N SER A 169 19.51 11.57 12.16
CA SER A 169 20.61 10.64 11.91
C SER A 169 20.09 9.23 12.21
N GLY A 170 19.61 8.57 11.15
CA GLY A 170 19.03 7.23 11.28
C GLY A 170 20.11 6.18 11.56
N THR A 171 20.13 5.62 12.77
CA THR A 171 20.97 4.46 13.10
C THR A 171 20.44 3.22 12.40
N THR A 172 21.31 2.46 11.73
CA THR A 172 21.00 1.18 11.09
C THR A 172 20.31 0.24 12.07
N ALA A 173 19.06 -0.16 11.79
CA ALA A 173 18.39 -1.23 12.52
C ALA A 173 18.93 -2.57 12.03
N THR A 174 20.11 -2.97 12.51
CA THR A 174 20.68 -4.30 12.26
C THR A 174 19.80 -5.35 12.92
N THR A 175 18.97 -6.02 12.14
CA THR A 175 18.20 -7.18 12.62
C THR A 175 19.14 -8.38 12.73
N THR A 176 19.92 -8.43 13.81
CA THR A 176 20.69 -9.62 14.18
C THR A 176 19.71 -10.70 14.63
N ARG A 177 19.51 -11.76 13.84
CA ARG A 177 18.79 -12.96 14.27
C ARG A 177 19.61 -13.70 15.32
N GLU A 178 19.43 -13.34 16.58
CA GLU A 178 19.96 -14.10 17.71
C GLU A 178 19.08 -15.35 17.94
N ARG A 179 19.65 -16.52 17.70
CA ARG A 179 19.01 -17.82 17.98
C ARG A 179 19.10 -18.09 19.48
N THR A 180 18.11 -17.65 20.25
CA THR A 180 18.03 -17.95 21.69
C THR A 180 17.52 -19.38 21.92
N THR A 181 18.41 -20.28 22.33
CA THR A 181 18.03 -21.59 22.92
C THR A 181 17.52 -21.34 24.34
N ARG A 182 16.22 -21.52 24.59
CA ARG A 182 15.64 -21.46 25.95
C ARG A 182 15.88 -22.77 26.69
N GLU A 183 16.80 -22.76 27.66
CA GLU A 183 16.80 -23.75 28.74
C GLU A 183 15.60 -23.50 29.68
N THR A 184 14.81 -24.55 29.91
CA THR A 184 13.62 -24.51 30.76
C THR A 184 13.99 -25.01 32.15
N THR A 185 14.15 -24.09 33.12
CA THR A 185 14.26 -24.44 34.55
C THR A 185 12.91 -24.25 35.21
N SER A 186 12.24 -25.36 35.52
CA SER A 186 10.96 -25.41 36.21
C SER A 186 11.15 -25.21 37.71
N ARG A 187 10.62 -24.10 38.26
CA ARG A 187 10.58 -23.87 39.72
C ARG A 187 9.14 -23.89 40.20
N ARG A 188 8.80 -24.98 40.89
CA ARG A 188 7.54 -25.24 41.60
C ARG A 188 7.56 -24.49 42.93
N THR A 189 6.55 -23.67 43.20
CA THR A 189 6.27 -23.15 44.54
C THR A 189 4.77 -23.26 44.83
N THR A 190 4.47 -23.98 45.92
CA THR A 190 3.16 -24.23 46.50
C THR A 190 2.74 -23.07 47.40
N PRO A 191 1.49 -22.58 47.36
CA PRO A 191 0.91 -21.76 48.43
C PRO A 191 -0.03 -22.56 49.34
N PRO A 192 -0.11 -22.24 50.64
CA PRO A 192 -1.02 -22.89 51.59
C PRO A 192 -2.38 -22.15 51.73
N GLY A 193 -3.44 -22.94 51.94
CA GLY A 193 -4.40 -22.76 53.05
C GLY A 193 -5.40 -21.61 53.05
N THR A 194 -6.60 -21.89 52.52
CA THR A 194 -7.95 -21.73 53.11
C THR A 194 -8.34 -20.47 53.92
N ALA A 195 -9.36 -19.76 53.41
CA ALA A 195 -10.48 -19.27 54.24
C ALA A 195 -11.78 -19.20 53.41
N GLN A 196 -12.82 -19.88 53.91
CA GLN A 196 -14.18 -19.87 53.37
C GLN A 196 -14.88 -18.56 53.72
N THR A 197 -15.67 -18.01 52.80
CA THR A 197 -16.81 -17.17 53.15
C THR A 197 -17.92 -17.39 52.13
N THR A 198 -19.01 -17.99 52.61
CA THR A 198 -20.30 -18.18 51.95
C THR A 198 -20.96 -16.82 51.69
N ARG A 199 -21.46 -16.56 50.48
CA ARG A 199 -22.49 -15.54 50.25
C ARG A 199 -23.41 -15.91 49.10
N GLU A 200 -24.68 -15.62 49.33
CA GLU A 200 -25.90 -16.15 48.72
C GLU A 200 -26.16 -15.71 47.28
N VAL A 201 -26.92 -16.57 46.59
CA VAL A 201 -27.54 -16.42 45.28
C VAL A 201 -28.71 -15.45 45.36
N PRO A 202 -28.92 -14.60 44.32
CA PRO A 202 -30.27 -14.49 43.80
C PRO A 202 -30.36 -14.77 42.30
N VAL A 203 -31.40 -15.54 41.99
CA VAL A 203 -31.89 -15.99 40.71
C VAL A 203 -32.47 -14.81 39.93
N ASN A 204 -32.11 -14.64 38.65
CA ASN A 204 -33.03 -14.24 37.56
C ASN A 204 -32.26 -13.98 36.25
N ALA A 205 -32.43 -14.86 35.27
CA ALA A 205 -32.35 -14.48 33.86
C ALA A 205 -33.13 -15.51 33.01
N THR A 206 -34.34 -15.10 32.63
CA THR A 206 -35.25 -15.85 31.76
C THR A 206 -34.72 -15.89 30.33
N THR A 207 -34.57 -17.11 29.79
CA THR A 207 -34.27 -17.38 28.38
C THR A 207 -35.44 -16.93 27.49
N ARG A 208 -35.22 -15.98 26.57
CA ARG A 208 -36.09 -15.77 25.41
C ARG A 208 -35.46 -16.41 24.17
N ARG A 209 -36.02 -17.54 23.78
CA ARG A 209 -35.78 -18.26 22.53
C ARG A 209 -36.62 -17.59 21.45
N GLY A 210 -35.98 -16.84 20.55
CA GLY A 210 -36.60 -16.28 19.36
C GLY A 210 -36.47 -17.25 18.19
N THR A 211 -37.58 -17.83 17.77
CA THR A 211 -37.76 -18.56 16.51
C THR A 211 -37.66 -17.55 15.37
N ARG A 212 -36.77 -17.76 14.40
CA ARG A 212 -36.79 -17.02 13.13
C ARG A 212 -36.92 -18.02 11.98
N GLU A 213 -38.11 -18.02 11.40
CA GLU A 213 -38.48 -18.72 10.17
C GLU A 213 -37.57 -18.29 9.01
N GLY A 214 -37.22 -19.27 8.19
CA GLY A 214 -36.46 -19.09 6.97
C GLY A 214 -37.31 -18.40 5.89
N ASN A 215 -36.61 -17.64 5.06
CA ASN A 215 -37.08 -17.34 3.72
C ASN A 215 -35.88 -17.48 2.78
N GLU A 216 -35.85 -18.61 2.08
CA GLU A 216 -34.91 -18.87 0.99
C GLU A 216 -35.26 -17.97 -0.18
N SER A 217 -34.38 -17.01 -0.48
CA SER A 217 -34.36 -16.34 -1.78
C SER A 217 -32.98 -16.57 -2.37
N SER A 218 -32.92 -17.38 -3.42
CA SER A 218 -31.73 -17.67 -4.21
C SER A 218 -31.20 -16.38 -4.86
N ALA A 219 -30.29 -15.68 -4.18
CA ALA A 219 -29.56 -14.56 -4.75
C ALA A 219 -28.35 -15.10 -5.53
N LYS A 220 -28.39 -14.88 -6.83
CA LYS A 220 -27.32 -15.11 -7.79
C LYS A 220 -26.05 -14.40 -7.28
N SER A 221 -24.97 -15.14 -7.07
CA SER A 221 -23.69 -14.56 -6.64
C SER A 221 -23.11 -13.67 -7.75
N GLU A 222 -23.28 -12.36 -7.59
CA GLU A 222 -22.54 -11.36 -8.36
C GLU A 222 -21.22 -11.09 -7.65
N ARG A 223 -20.11 -11.40 -8.33
CA ARG A 223 -18.76 -11.04 -7.88
C ARG A 223 -18.56 -9.57 -8.21
N GLY A 224 -18.48 -8.73 -7.18
CA GLY A 224 -18.17 -7.31 -7.34
C GLY A 224 -16.74 -7.12 -7.87
N PHE A 225 -16.60 -6.34 -8.94
CA PHE A 225 -15.32 -5.86 -9.42
C PHE A 225 -15.07 -4.47 -8.85
N PHE A 226 -13.87 -4.22 -8.35
CA PHE A 226 -13.42 -2.85 -8.04
C PHE A 226 -13.14 -2.15 -9.36
N SER A 227 -13.98 -1.20 -9.77
CA SER A 227 -13.69 -0.30 -10.89
C SER A 227 -13.50 1.12 -10.35
N ASN A 228 -12.27 1.63 -10.42
CA ASN A 228 -12.01 3.07 -10.31
C ASN A 228 -12.36 3.73 -11.65
N GLY A 229 -13.65 3.96 -11.87
CA GLY A 229 -14.13 4.78 -12.98
C GLY A 229 -14.55 6.15 -12.45
N THR A 230 -13.79 7.20 -12.76
CA THR A 230 -14.21 8.59 -12.52
C THR A 230 -15.26 8.97 -13.57
N GLY A 231 -16.51 8.62 -13.32
CA GLY A 231 -17.65 9.14 -14.09
C GLY A 231 -18.73 8.10 -14.34
N THR A 232 -19.91 8.31 -13.74
CA THR A 232 -21.14 7.59 -14.06
C THR A 232 -21.64 7.84 -15.49
N SER A 233 -21.01 8.75 -16.24
CA SER A 233 -21.38 9.10 -17.61
C SER A 233 -20.74 8.22 -18.70
N ASP A 234 -19.65 7.51 -18.41
CA ASP A 234 -18.95 6.67 -19.40
C ASP A 234 -19.44 5.21 -19.42
N LEU A 235 -20.21 4.79 -18.41
CA LEU A 235 -20.78 3.44 -18.32
C LEU A 235 -22.14 3.29 -19.02
N GLU A 236 -22.81 4.40 -19.38
CA GLU A 236 -24.05 4.33 -20.17
C GLU A 236 -23.79 3.99 -21.64
N MET A 237 -22.60 4.35 -22.17
CA MET A 237 -22.28 4.12 -23.59
C MET A 237 -21.83 2.68 -23.92
N LEU A 238 -21.46 1.89 -22.90
CA LEU A 238 -21.04 0.49 -23.04
C LEU A 238 -22.17 -0.53 -22.88
N ASN A 239 -23.38 -0.08 -22.51
CA ASN A 239 -24.53 -0.97 -22.30
C ASN A 239 -25.50 -1.01 -23.49
N ASP A 240 -25.19 -0.29 -24.59
CA ASP A 240 -25.98 -0.33 -25.81
C ASP A 240 -25.28 -1.19 -26.90
N PRO A 241 -25.76 -2.42 -27.18
CA PRO A 241 -25.18 -3.29 -28.21
C PRO A 241 -25.26 -2.71 -29.62
N PHE A 242 -26.08 -1.67 -29.85
CA PHE A 242 -26.17 -1.00 -31.14
C PHE A 242 -25.00 -0.04 -31.40
N VAL A 243 -24.46 0.63 -30.37
CA VAL A 243 -23.34 1.57 -30.53
C VAL A 243 -22.02 0.83 -30.85
N LEU A 244 -21.83 -0.34 -30.25
CA LEU A 244 -20.65 -1.19 -30.50
C LEU A 244 -20.63 -1.80 -31.92
N THR A 245 -21.80 -2.06 -32.52
CA THR A 245 -21.88 -2.62 -33.87
C THR A 245 -21.70 -1.55 -34.95
N VAL A 246 -22.21 -0.34 -34.73
CA VAL A 246 -22.10 0.76 -35.70
C VAL A 246 -20.71 1.40 -35.68
N GLY A 247 -20.09 1.55 -34.50
CA GLY A 247 -18.73 2.11 -34.37
C GLY A 247 -17.66 1.29 -35.10
N GLY A 248 -17.76 -0.05 -35.07
CA GLY A 248 -16.85 -0.94 -35.78
C GLY A 248 -16.95 -0.84 -37.31
N PHE A 249 -18.13 -0.50 -37.85
CA PHE A 249 -18.33 -0.41 -39.30
C PHE A 249 -17.77 0.89 -39.91
N VAL A 250 -17.81 2.00 -39.17
CA VAL A 250 -17.30 3.31 -39.64
C VAL A 250 -15.77 3.31 -39.74
N LEU A 251 -15.07 2.68 -38.79
CA LEU A 251 -13.61 2.53 -38.84
C LEU A 251 -13.13 1.63 -40.00
N SER A 252 -13.90 0.59 -40.34
CA SER A 252 -13.63 -0.28 -41.49
C SER A 252 -13.71 0.48 -42.83
N ALA A 253 -14.72 1.33 -43.01
CA ALA A 253 -14.88 2.12 -44.23
C ALA A 253 -13.78 3.20 -44.38
N ALA A 254 -13.35 3.83 -43.28
CA ALA A 254 -12.28 4.82 -43.31
C ALA A 254 -10.92 4.22 -43.69
N GLY A 255 -10.62 3.01 -43.23
CA GLY A 255 -9.39 2.29 -43.61
C GLY A 255 -9.29 1.98 -45.11
N ILE A 256 -10.41 1.61 -45.74
CA ILE A 256 -10.47 1.31 -47.18
C ILE A 256 -10.36 2.60 -48.01
N ALA A 257 -11.01 3.69 -47.59
CA ALA A 257 -10.90 4.99 -48.28
C ALA A 257 -9.46 5.54 -48.22
N HIS A 258 -8.76 5.36 -47.10
CA HIS A 258 -7.38 5.82 -46.96
C HIS A 258 -6.40 5.03 -47.85
N GLN A 259 -6.65 3.75 -48.15
CA GLN A 259 -5.83 2.98 -49.09
C GLN A 259 -6.04 3.38 -50.55
N LEU A 260 -7.23 3.88 -50.91
CA LEU A 260 -7.52 4.36 -52.27
C LEU A 260 -6.89 5.73 -52.58
N VAL A 261 -6.68 6.58 -51.58
CA VAL A 261 -6.09 7.94 -51.77
C VAL A 261 -4.56 7.92 -51.83
N ARG A 262 -3.89 6.88 -51.32
CA ARG A 262 -2.42 6.75 -51.35
C ARG A 262 -1.87 5.89 -52.49
N GLY A 263 -2.74 5.40 -53.37
CA GLY A 263 -2.42 4.43 -54.43
C GLY A 263 -2.51 4.96 -55.86
N TYR A 264 -2.23 6.25 -56.10
CA TYR A 264 -2.00 6.84 -57.43
C TYR A 264 -0.87 7.85 -57.38
#